data_AF-A0A923CVX4-F1
#
_entry.id   AF-A0A923CVX4-F1
#
_cell.length_a   1.000
_cell.length_b   1.000
_cell.length_c   1.000
_cell.angle_alpha   90.00
_cell.angle_beta   90.00
_cell.angle_gamma   90.00
#
_symmetry.space_group_name_H-M   'P 1'
#
loop_
_entity.id
_entity.type
_entity.pdbx_description
1 polymer ?
#
loop_
_entity_poly.entity_id
_entity_poly.type
_entity_poly.pdbx_seq_one_letter_code
_entity_poly.pdbx_strand_id
1 'polypeptide(L)'
;MPEPVADLAPDVAPKLALELGLKLDEYEKVVGILGRTPTVTELYMYSLMWSEHCSYKHSRKALRMFPTEGPHVLQGPGENAGVISVGEGWAVAFKMESHNHPSAIEPYQGAATGVGGIIRDIFTMGARPIASLDSLRFGSLDDPRQRYLFEGSVAGIGGYGNCLGVPTVGGEVYFEEAYAGNCLINAMAIGLLREERLTRAVAAGVGNHVLLIGSTTGRDGIGGASTLASQEFDEKAEDKRPSVQVGDPFEEKLLIEACLELLEGGLLVGLGDLGAAGLTSSASEMASRGGVGLDLDVTKIPAREEAMKPFELMVSESQERMLAVVEPAKLEAAQAVCTKWGLLSTVIGGVTDTGRFVVREGDAVVGDMPASTLAHDAPIYDPAMMRPAYLDEVQAFRWDGLAHPTDEGTLADTLLTLLSSPNICSRRWIWEQYDHQVMLDTVVLPGSDAAVLRIGDGTRGIAVATDCNGRYCYLDPYVGAQIAFAEAARNVACAGGDPAAITDCLNFGNPEKPEVFWTFHESVRGLADACRAFGVPVISGNVSFYNESFGQPIYPTPTVGVVGLVEDVRLAPTVAFKDAGDVIVLVGETADELGGSEYLKVLHGVVAGRPPALDLELERDVQAAVREAVRAG
;
A
#
# COMPACT_ATOMS: atom_id res chain seq x y z
N MET A 1 0.55 -0.65 40.27
CA MET A 1 1.84 -0.27 39.65
C MET A 1 2.13 1.17 40.01
N PRO A 2 3.40 1.61 40.11
CA PRO A 2 3.72 3.02 40.29
C PRO A 2 3.15 3.85 39.13
N GLU A 3 2.67 5.06 39.42
CA GLU A 3 2.24 5.99 38.36
C GLU A 3 3.44 6.39 37.48
N PRO A 4 3.23 6.62 36.17
CA PRO A 4 4.29 7.11 35.29
C PRO A 4 4.86 8.44 35.78
N VAL A 5 6.16 8.62 35.54
CA VAL A 5 6.87 9.85 35.90
C VAL A 5 6.35 10.98 35.02
N ALA A 6 5.67 11.95 35.63
CA ALA A 6 5.24 13.14 34.92
C ALA A 6 6.47 13.96 34.47
N ASP A 7 6.71 13.99 33.16
CA ASP A 7 7.84 14.65 32.52
C ASP A 7 7.44 15.91 31.73
N LEU A 8 6.14 16.25 31.74
CA LEU A 8 5.57 17.36 30.99
C LEU A 8 4.65 18.22 31.87
N ALA A 9 4.88 19.54 31.83
CA ALA A 9 4.05 20.48 32.59
C ALA A 9 2.65 20.60 31.94
N PRO A 10 1.55 20.69 32.73
CA PRO A 10 0.19 20.74 32.18
C PRO A 10 -0.10 21.90 31.21
N ASP A 11 0.64 23.00 31.29
CA ASP A 11 0.53 24.16 30.40
C ASP A 11 1.36 24.03 29.10
N VAL A 12 2.29 23.07 29.08
CA VAL A 12 3.15 22.76 27.92
C VAL A 12 2.56 21.60 27.11
N ALA A 13 1.93 20.63 27.77
CA ALA A 13 1.38 19.43 27.12
C ALA A 13 0.44 19.70 25.93
N PRO A 14 -0.53 20.65 26.00
CA PRO A 14 -1.38 20.95 24.85
C PRO A 14 -0.60 21.54 23.67
N LYS A 15 0.48 22.31 23.94
CA LYS A 15 1.30 22.91 22.88
C LYS A 15 2.07 21.84 22.12
N LEU A 16 2.70 20.91 22.85
CA LEU A 16 3.40 19.78 22.24
C LEU A 16 2.42 18.90 21.45
N ALA A 17 1.22 18.62 21.97
CA ALA A 17 0.23 17.85 21.25
C ALA A 17 -0.13 18.47 19.87
N LEU A 18 -0.34 19.79 19.83
CA LEU A 18 -0.58 20.51 18.57
C LEU A 18 0.64 20.46 17.63
N GLU A 19 1.86 20.60 18.16
CA GLU A 19 3.10 20.50 17.37
C GLU A 19 3.29 19.11 16.75
N LEU A 20 2.81 18.05 17.42
CA LEU A 20 2.88 16.68 16.92
C LEU A 20 1.79 16.31 15.91
N GLY A 21 0.80 17.20 15.72
CA GLY A 21 -0.29 17.04 14.75
C GLY A 21 -1.63 16.60 15.34
N LEU A 22 -1.75 16.48 16.67
CA LEU A 22 -3.05 16.26 17.31
C LEU A 22 -3.89 17.54 17.27
N LYS A 23 -5.21 17.39 17.13
CA LYS A 23 -6.17 18.48 17.38
C LYS A 23 -6.37 18.67 18.90
N LEU A 24 -6.87 19.84 19.30
CA LEU A 24 -7.07 20.14 20.72
C LEU A 24 -8.09 19.20 21.38
N ASP A 25 -9.17 18.87 20.67
CA ASP A 25 -10.18 17.91 21.11
C ASP A 25 -9.66 16.47 21.16
N GLU A 26 -8.78 16.09 20.22
CA GLU A 26 -8.02 14.83 20.29
C GLU A 26 -7.15 14.77 21.55
N TYR A 27 -6.41 15.82 21.87
CA TYR A 27 -5.63 15.91 23.10
C TYR A 27 -6.50 15.81 24.37
N GLU A 28 -7.62 16.55 24.42
CA GLU A 28 -8.56 16.48 25.55
C GLU A 28 -9.12 15.07 25.75
N LYS A 29 -9.38 14.35 24.65
CA LYS A 29 -9.79 12.94 24.70
C LYS A 29 -8.69 12.05 25.28
N VAL A 30 -7.43 12.23 24.88
CA VAL A 30 -6.28 11.49 25.45
C VAL A 30 -6.17 11.75 26.95
N VAL A 31 -6.29 13.00 27.41
CA VAL A 31 -6.32 13.35 28.84
C VAL A 31 -7.46 12.63 29.55
N GLY A 32 -8.65 12.57 28.94
CA GLY A 32 -9.81 11.86 29.48
C GLY A 32 -9.59 10.35 29.60
N ILE A 33 -8.94 9.73 28.62
CA ILE A 33 -8.58 8.29 28.62
C ILE A 33 -7.58 7.98 29.73
N LEU A 34 -6.55 8.82 29.89
CA LEU A 34 -5.48 8.59 30.86
C LEU A 34 -5.86 9.04 32.27
N GLY A 35 -6.82 9.96 32.42
CA GLY A 35 -7.22 10.55 33.70
C GLY A 35 -6.19 11.52 34.29
N ARG A 36 -5.16 11.90 33.52
CA ARG A 36 -4.05 12.78 33.91
C ARG A 36 -3.42 13.43 32.69
N THR A 37 -2.48 14.35 32.93
CA THR A 37 -1.60 14.87 31.87
C THR A 37 -0.76 13.71 31.29
N PRO A 38 -0.74 13.53 29.95
CA PRO A 38 0.07 12.50 29.31
C PRO A 38 1.57 12.82 29.43
N THR A 39 2.42 11.80 29.48
CA THR A 39 3.87 11.96 29.39
C THR A 39 4.28 12.32 27.96
N VAL A 40 5.54 12.77 27.77
CA VAL A 40 6.08 13.00 26.41
C VAL A 40 5.96 11.74 25.56
N THR A 41 6.35 10.57 26.10
CA THR A 41 6.25 9.28 25.40
C THR A 41 4.82 8.96 24.99
N GLU A 42 3.86 9.13 25.90
CA GLU A 42 2.44 8.91 25.59
C GLU A 42 1.92 9.85 24.51
N LEU A 43 2.26 11.14 24.55
CA LEU A 43 1.82 12.08 23.51
C LEU A 43 2.35 11.69 22.12
N TYR A 44 3.62 11.31 22.01
CA TYR A 44 4.17 10.85 20.73
C TYR A 44 3.48 9.59 20.23
N MET A 45 3.26 8.62 21.12
CA MET A 45 2.56 7.37 20.79
C MET A 45 1.13 7.62 20.31
N TYR A 46 0.34 8.40 21.05
CA TYR A 46 -1.02 8.76 20.63
C TYR A 46 -1.03 9.59 19.34
N SER A 47 -0.12 10.55 19.19
CA SER A 47 -0.08 11.42 18.02
C SER A 47 0.14 10.66 16.72
N LEU A 48 1.02 9.65 16.73
CA LEU A 48 1.25 8.83 15.55
C LEU A 48 0.12 7.84 15.32
N MET A 49 -0.33 7.14 16.36
CA MET A 49 -1.41 6.15 16.23
C MET A 49 -2.75 6.77 15.84
N TRP A 50 -3.00 8.03 16.20
CA TRP A 50 -4.21 8.79 15.82
C TRP A 50 -3.99 9.73 14.62
N SER A 51 -2.85 9.62 13.94
CA SER A 51 -2.61 10.28 12.64
C SER A 51 -3.55 9.73 11.56
N GLU A 52 -3.72 10.44 10.45
CA GLU A 52 -4.55 9.93 9.34
C GLU A 52 -3.99 8.60 8.81
N HIS A 53 -2.66 8.53 8.68
CA HIS A 53 -1.95 7.39 8.13
C HIS A 53 -2.18 6.09 8.92
N CYS A 54 -2.15 6.14 10.26
CA CYS A 54 -2.37 4.95 11.09
C CYS A 54 -3.85 4.69 11.38
N SER A 55 -4.65 5.74 11.58
CA SER A 55 -6.03 5.58 12.07
C SER A 55 -7.10 5.60 10.97
N TYR A 56 -6.80 6.06 9.76
CA TYR A 56 -7.78 6.14 8.68
C TYR A 56 -9.03 6.94 9.09
N LYS A 57 -8.87 7.94 9.95
CA LYS A 57 -9.98 8.59 10.67
C LYS A 57 -11.00 9.27 9.75
N HIS A 58 -10.62 9.68 8.54
CA HIS A 58 -11.55 10.21 7.55
C HIS A 58 -12.11 9.13 6.61
N SER A 59 -11.34 8.09 6.27
CA SER A 59 -11.73 7.06 5.29
C SER A 59 -12.52 5.89 5.87
N ARG A 60 -12.26 5.50 7.12
CA ARG A 60 -12.76 4.27 7.76
C ARG A 60 -14.27 4.06 7.63
N LYS A 61 -15.06 5.14 7.64
CA LYS A 61 -16.53 5.05 7.46
C LYS A 61 -16.91 4.66 6.02
N ALA A 62 -16.27 5.25 5.02
CA ALA A 62 -16.54 4.98 3.61
C ALA A 62 -16.06 3.57 3.21
N LEU A 63 -14.91 3.13 3.71
CA LEU A 63 -14.33 1.81 3.40
C LEU A 63 -15.26 0.63 3.76
N ARG A 64 -16.21 0.82 4.69
CA ARG A 64 -17.24 -0.18 5.02
C ARG A 64 -18.19 -0.50 3.87
N MET A 65 -18.17 0.29 2.79
CA MET A 65 -18.92 -0.02 1.59
C MET A 65 -18.33 -1.23 0.84
N PHE A 66 -17.03 -1.52 0.98
CA PHE A 66 -16.42 -2.61 0.23
C PHE A 66 -16.99 -3.98 0.59
N PRO A 67 -17.25 -4.84 -0.41
CA PRO A 67 -17.48 -6.26 -0.15
C PRO A 67 -16.15 -6.90 0.26
N THR A 68 -16.09 -7.51 1.44
CA THR A 68 -14.86 -8.11 2.00
C THR A 68 -14.92 -9.62 2.13
N GLU A 69 -16.07 -10.22 1.79
CA GLU A 69 -16.30 -11.66 1.86
C GLU A 69 -16.35 -12.24 0.45
N GLY A 70 -15.75 -13.42 0.27
CA GLY A 70 -15.78 -14.13 -1.00
C GLY A 70 -15.29 -15.58 -0.84
N PRO A 71 -15.52 -16.44 -1.85
CA PRO A 71 -15.30 -17.89 -1.73
C PRO A 71 -13.84 -18.27 -1.51
N HIS A 72 -12.90 -17.42 -1.96
CA HIS A 72 -11.46 -17.67 -1.84
C HIS A 72 -10.85 -16.97 -0.62
N VAL A 73 -11.56 -16.10 0.10
CA VAL A 73 -10.97 -15.26 1.15
C VAL A 73 -10.68 -16.10 2.40
N LEU A 74 -9.40 -16.16 2.79
CA LEU A 74 -8.94 -16.76 4.05
C LEU A 74 -8.74 -15.69 5.12
N GLN A 75 -8.31 -14.49 4.71
CA GLN A 75 -8.13 -13.32 5.56
C GLN A 75 -8.50 -12.06 4.77
N GLY A 76 -9.53 -11.34 5.23
CA GLY A 76 -9.90 -10.03 4.71
C GLY A 76 -9.20 -8.89 5.46
N PRO A 77 -9.70 -7.64 5.34
CA PRO A 77 -9.08 -6.48 5.96
C PRO A 77 -8.99 -6.60 7.49
N GLY A 78 -7.89 -6.07 8.07
CA GLY A 78 -7.66 -6.03 9.52
C GLY A 78 -6.38 -6.73 9.99
N GLU A 79 -5.70 -7.46 9.10
CA GLU A 79 -4.31 -7.91 9.28
C GLU A 79 -3.39 -7.14 8.31
N ASN A 80 -2.09 -7.42 8.37
CA ASN A 80 -1.08 -6.71 7.57
C ASN A 80 -1.24 -6.92 6.07
N ALA A 81 -1.82 -8.04 5.63
CA ALA A 81 -2.19 -8.26 4.23
C ALA A 81 -3.44 -9.15 4.14
N GLY A 82 -4.14 -9.05 3.00
CA GLY A 82 -5.25 -9.93 2.68
C GLY A 82 -4.73 -11.26 2.13
N VAL A 83 -5.47 -12.36 2.36
CA VAL A 83 -5.06 -13.70 1.94
C VAL A 83 -6.21 -14.44 1.27
N ILE A 84 -5.94 -15.04 0.11
CA ILE A 84 -6.87 -15.93 -0.60
C ILE A 84 -6.31 -17.34 -0.76
N SER A 85 -7.18 -18.34 -0.80
CA SER A 85 -6.85 -19.69 -1.27
C SER A 85 -6.71 -19.69 -2.78
N VAL A 86 -5.65 -20.33 -3.28
CA VAL A 86 -5.43 -20.58 -4.71
C VAL A 86 -5.57 -22.06 -5.08
N GLY A 87 -6.08 -22.87 -4.14
CA GLY A 87 -6.31 -24.30 -4.27
C GLY A 87 -5.12 -25.16 -3.86
N GLU A 88 -5.36 -26.48 -3.74
CA GLU A 88 -4.33 -27.48 -3.41
C GLU A 88 -3.58 -27.21 -2.08
N GLY A 89 -4.23 -26.50 -1.15
CA GLY A 89 -3.67 -26.10 0.14
C GLY A 89 -2.65 -24.96 0.06
N TRP A 90 -2.57 -24.28 -1.10
CA TRP A 90 -1.82 -23.05 -1.28
C TRP A 90 -2.71 -21.83 -1.09
N ALA A 91 -2.11 -20.77 -0.56
CA ALA A 91 -2.70 -19.46 -0.43
C ALA A 91 -1.75 -18.38 -0.93
N VAL A 92 -2.30 -17.23 -1.27
CA VAL A 92 -1.54 -16.04 -1.66
C VAL A 92 -1.94 -14.88 -0.77
N ALA A 93 -0.96 -14.28 -0.12
CA ALA A 93 -1.08 -13.02 0.60
C ALA A 93 -0.72 -11.87 -0.34
N PHE A 94 -1.48 -10.79 -0.35
CA PHE A 94 -1.11 -9.60 -1.12
C PHE A 94 -1.69 -8.33 -0.50
N LYS A 95 -0.99 -7.21 -0.74
CA LYS A 95 -1.39 -5.86 -0.35
C LYS A 95 -0.68 -4.85 -1.25
N MET A 96 -1.26 -3.66 -1.36
CA MET A 96 -0.63 -2.51 -1.96
C MET A 96 -0.57 -1.35 -0.96
N GLU A 97 0.55 -0.64 -0.93
CA GLU A 97 0.80 0.55 -0.13
C GLU A 97 1.28 1.73 -0.98
N SER A 98 1.34 2.91 -0.36
CA SER A 98 1.86 4.14 -0.98
C SER A 98 3.04 4.69 -0.20
N HIS A 99 4.02 5.25 -0.89
CA HIS A 99 5.16 5.95 -0.27
C HIS A 99 5.39 7.33 -0.92
N ASN A 100 4.30 8.09 -1.10
CA ASN A 100 4.24 9.31 -1.91
C ASN A 100 5.11 10.44 -1.35
N HIS A 101 4.84 10.90 -0.13
CA HIS A 101 5.51 12.08 0.43
C HIS A 101 7.03 11.91 0.56
N PRO A 102 7.55 10.77 1.07
CA PRO A 102 9.00 10.57 1.13
C PRO A 102 9.63 10.54 -0.27
N SER A 103 8.96 9.91 -1.25
CA SER A 103 9.46 9.84 -2.63
C SER A 103 9.45 11.18 -3.35
N ALA A 104 8.52 12.07 -3.00
CA ALA A 104 8.54 13.44 -3.50
C ALA A 104 9.80 14.21 -3.04
N ILE A 105 10.36 13.89 -1.86
CA ILE A 105 11.55 14.55 -1.32
C ILE A 105 12.85 13.86 -1.77
N GLU A 106 12.92 12.54 -1.60
CA GLU A 106 14.06 11.70 -1.97
C GLU A 106 13.54 10.46 -2.72
N PRO A 107 13.54 10.48 -4.08
CA PRO A 107 12.80 9.48 -4.86
C PRO A 107 13.39 8.08 -4.81
N TYR A 108 14.71 7.95 -4.66
CA TYR A 108 15.35 6.63 -4.60
C TYR A 108 15.01 5.93 -3.30
N GLN A 109 15.30 6.60 -2.18
CA GLN A 109 15.09 6.03 -0.86
C GLN A 109 13.60 5.89 -0.54
N GLY A 110 12.79 6.90 -0.89
CA GLY A 110 11.34 6.83 -0.70
C GLY A 110 10.70 5.65 -1.44
N ALA A 111 11.12 5.37 -2.67
CA ALA A 111 10.57 4.23 -3.41
C ALA A 111 11.13 2.88 -2.90
N ALA A 112 12.43 2.82 -2.58
CA ALA A 112 13.07 1.64 -2.02
C ALA A 112 12.44 1.20 -0.69
N THR A 113 12.26 2.13 0.26
CA THR A 113 11.63 1.80 1.56
C THR A 113 10.15 1.48 1.41
N GLY A 114 9.46 2.03 0.39
CA GLY A 114 8.11 1.63 0.03
C GLY A 114 8.03 0.15 -0.39
N VAL A 115 8.99 -0.34 -1.17
CA VAL A 115 9.09 -1.76 -1.55
C VAL A 115 9.40 -2.63 -0.33
N GLY A 116 10.34 -2.24 0.53
CA GLY A 116 10.64 -2.99 1.75
C GLY A 116 9.45 -3.07 2.70
N GLY A 117 8.78 -1.95 2.96
CA GLY A 117 7.57 -1.91 3.80
C GLY A 117 6.52 -2.92 3.36
N ILE A 118 6.11 -2.87 2.09
CA ILE A 118 5.07 -3.78 1.59
C ILE A 118 5.51 -5.24 1.59
N ILE A 119 6.81 -5.53 1.41
CA ILE A 119 7.35 -6.90 1.49
C ILE A 119 7.27 -7.42 2.93
N ARG A 120 7.52 -6.57 3.94
CA ARG A 120 7.38 -6.93 5.36
C ARG A 120 5.96 -7.30 5.74
N ASP A 121 4.97 -6.59 5.24
CA ASP A 121 3.57 -6.97 5.44
C ASP A 121 3.27 -8.40 4.99
N ILE A 122 3.80 -8.78 3.84
CA ILE A 122 3.58 -10.10 3.24
C ILE A 122 4.19 -11.21 4.09
N PHE A 123 5.48 -11.11 4.46
CA PHE A 123 6.11 -12.19 5.23
C PHE A 123 5.70 -12.25 6.69
N THR A 124 5.10 -11.17 7.22
CA THR A 124 4.43 -11.21 8.54
C THR A 124 3.25 -12.18 8.55
N MET A 125 2.57 -12.36 7.42
CA MET A 125 1.49 -13.35 7.27
C MET A 125 2.03 -14.80 7.17
N GLY A 126 3.35 -14.99 7.17
CA GLY A 126 4.01 -16.27 6.92
C GLY A 126 4.16 -16.60 5.43
N ALA A 127 3.96 -15.61 4.55
CA ALA A 127 4.04 -15.77 3.11
C ALA A 127 5.42 -15.40 2.59
N ARG A 128 6.03 -16.26 1.77
CA ARG A 128 7.28 -15.93 1.08
C ARG A 128 6.94 -14.94 -0.04
N PRO A 129 7.51 -13.73 -0.07
CA PRO A 129 7.30 -12.80 -1.17
C PRO A 129 7.79 -13.42 -2.48
N ILE A 130 6.94 -13.47 -3.50
CA ILE A 130 7.22 -14.08 -4.81
C ILE A 130 7.15 -13.09 -5.96
N ALA A 131 6.49 -11.94 -5.78
CA ALA A 131 6.36 -10.92 -6.81
C ALA A 131 6.00 -9.55 -6.21
N SER A 132 6.36 -8.50 -6.94
CA SER A 132 5.94 -7.13 -6.69
C SER A 132 5.40 -6.47 -7.96
N LEU A 133 4.55 -5.46 -7.80
CA LEU A 133 4.11 -4.56 -8.86
C LEU A 133 4.18 -3.11 -8.39
N ASP A 134 4.41 -2.17 -9.31
CA ASP A 134 4.46 -0.75 -9.02
C ASP A 134 3.41 0.06 -9.80
N SER A 135 2.73 0.98 -9.14
CA SER A 135 1.84 1.95 -9.79
C SER A 135 2.36 3.36 -9.52
N LEU A 136 2.86 4.00 -10.58
CA LEU A 136 3.58 5.26 -10.50
C LEU A 136 2.83 6.41 -11.18
N ARG A 137 2.86 7.61 -10.59
CA ARG A 137 2.28 8.83 -11.18
C ARG A 137 3.24 10.01 -11.02
N PHE A 138 3.49 10.73 -12.11
CA PHE A 138 4.37 11.91 -12.13
C PHE A 138 3.78 13.04 -12.99
N GLY A 139 4.37 14.23 -12.89
CA GLY A 139 4.13 15.33 -13.82
C GLY A 139 4.74 15.09 -15.22
N SER A 140 4.76 16.12 -16.06
CA SER A 140 5.33 16.01 -17.41
C SER A 140 6.82 15.67 -17.40
N LEU A 141 7.23 14.71 -18.24
CA LEU A 141 8.64 14.38 -18.45
C LEU A 141 9.44 15.49 -19.12
N ASP A 142 8.82 16.57 -19.61
CA ASP A 142 9.54 17.76 -20.08
C ASP A 142 10.21 18.52 -18.92
N ASP A 143 9.66 18.41 -17.71
CA ASP A 143 10.23 18.99 -16.50
C ASP A 143 11.41 18.14 -15.98
N PRO A 144 12.63 18.70 -15.86
CA PRO A 144 13.76 18.01 -15.24
C PRO A 144 13.49 17.43 -13.85
N ARG A 145 12.65 18.09 -13.04
CA ARG A 145 12.29 17.63 -11.69
C ARG A 145 11.48 16.34 -11.74
N GLN A 146 10.54 16.23 -12.67
CA GLN A 146 9.71 15.05 -12.86
C GLN A 146 10.53 13.88 -13.41
N ARG A 147 11.48 14.15 -14.32
CA ARG A 147 12.45 13.13 -14.76
C ARG A 147 13.29 12.61 -13.58
N TYR A 148 13.77 13.50 -12.72
CA TYR A 148 14.52 13.09 -11.52
C TYR A 148 13.69 12.23 -10.56
N LEU A 149 12.41 12.57 -10.34
CA LEU A 149 11.50 11.76 -9.54
C LEU A 149 11.31 10.38 -10.15
N PHE A 150 10.95 10.33 -11.44
CA PHE A 150 10.71 9.09 -12.15
C PHE A 150 11.94 8.17 -12.19
N GLU A 151 13.09 8.69 -12.61
CA GLU A 151 14.34 7.93 -12.68
C GLU A 151 14.80 7.46 -11.30
N GLY A 152 14.71 8.34 -10.29
CA GLY A 152 15.06 8.00 -8.92
C GLY A 152 14.17 6.91 -8.33
N SER A 153 12.85 7.00 -8.52
CA SER A 153 11.91 6.01 -7.99
C SER A 153 12.05 4.65 -8.66
N VAL A 154 12.21 4.61 -9.99
CA VAL A 154 12.47 3.37 -10.72
C VAL A 154 13.79 2.72 -10.24
N ALA A 155 14.86 3.52 -10.09
CA ALA A 155 16.13 3.03 -9.57
C ALA A 155 16.03 2.52 -8.12
N GLY A 156 15.22 3.16 -7.27
CA GLY A 156 14.96 2.75 -5.89
C GLY A 156 14.22 1.42 -5.80
N ILE A 157 13.13 1.26 -6.58
CA ILE A 157 12.35 0.02 -6.66
C ILE A 157 13.24 -1.14 -7.12
N GLY A 158 13.97 -0.95 -8.21
CA GLY A 158 14.91 -1.96 -8.73
C GLY A 158 16.04 -2.25 -7.74
N GLY A 159 16.61 -1.22 -7.12
CA GLY A 159 17.68 -1.36 -6.13
C GLY A 159 17.28 -2.25 -4.96
N TYR A 160 16.07 -2.07 -4.42
CA TYR A 160 15.60 -2.84 -3.27
C TYR A 160 15.15 -4.26 -3.67
N GLY A 161 14.24 -4.36 -4.65
CA GLY A 161 13.66 -5.65 -5.09
C GLY A 161 14.71 -6.63 -5.65
N ASN A 162 15.66 -6.13 -6.46
CA ASN A 162 16.72 -6.96 -7.04
C ASN A 162 17.66 -7.51 -5.97
N CYS A 163 18.01 -6.71 -4.96
CA CYS A 163 18.88 -7.14 -3.86
C CYS A 163 18.22 -8.20 -2.96
N LEU A 164 16.91 -8.06 -2.74
CA LEU A 164 16.11 -9.05 -2.03
C LEU A 164 15.92 -10.36 -2.80
N GLY A 165 15.93 -10.27 -4.13
CA GLY A 165 15.52 -11.38 -5.00
C GLY A 165 14.01 -11.58 -5.00
N VAL A 166 13.25 -10.49 -5.01
CA VAL A 166 11.80 -10.49 -5.22
C VAL A 166 11.54 -9.79 -6.56
N PRO A 167 11.00 -10.49 -7.57
CA PRO A 167 10.86 -9.91 -8.89
C PRO A 167 9.73 -8.87 -8.95
N THR A 168 9.97 -7.73 -9.60
CA THR A 168 8.90 -6.80 -9.98
C THR A 168 8.38 -7.19 -11.36
N VAL A 169 7.20 -7.80 -11.40
CA VAL A 169 6.70 -8.53 -12.58
C VAL A 169 5.74 -7.74 -13.45
N GLY A 170 5.30 -6.57 -12.99
CA GLY A 170 4.33 -5.74 -13.70
C GLY A 170 4.13 -4.42 -12.97
N GLY A 171 3.24 -3.60 -13.50
CA GLY A 171 2.99 -2.27 -12.96
C GLY A 171 2.43 -1.33 -14.02
N GLU A 172 2.17 -0.09 -13.62
CA GLU A 172 1.69 0.97 -14.51
C GLU A 172 2.36 2.32 -14.19
N VAL A 173 2.45 3.18 -15.20
CA VAL A 173 2.92 4.55 -15.03
C VAL A 173 2.09 5.52 -15.87
N TYR A 174 1.73 6.66 -15.27
CA TYR A 174 1.09 7.78 -15.95
C TYR A 174 1.79 9.10 -15.63
N PHE A 175 1.81 9.97 -16.65
CA PHE A 175 2.36 11.31 -16.61
C PHE A 175 1.24 12.32 -16.87
N GLU A 176 0.97 13.17 -15.89
CA GLU A 176 -0.04 14.21 -15.97
C GLU A 176 0.27 15.37 -15.02
N GLU A 177 -0.02 16.61 -15.45
CA GLU A 177 0.36 17.82 -14.70
C GLU A 177 -0.23 17.87 -13.29
N ALA A 178 -1.38 17.24 -13.08
CA ALA A 178 -2.02 17.13 -11.77
C ALA A 178 -1.13 16.44 -10.70
N TYR A 179 -0.14 15.65 -11.10
CA TYR A 179 0.80 14.98 -10.20
C TYR A 179 2.15 15.71 -10.09
N ALA A 180 2.33 16.88 -10.72
CA ALA A 180 3.60 17.59 -10.70
C ALA A 180 4.00 18.05 -9.28
N GLY A 181 3.03 18.45 -8.47
CA GLY A 181 3.24 18.81 -7.06
C GLY A 181 3.40 17.62 -6.12
N ASN A 182 2.76 16.49 -6.44
CA ASN A 182 2.75 15.28 -5.63
C ASN A 182 2.83 14.06 -6.56
N CYS A 183 4.01 13.42 -6.65
CA CYS A 183 4.12 12.13 -7.30
C CYS A 183 3.47 11.04 -6.43
N LEU A 184 3.00 9.97 -7.08
CA LEU A 184 2.46 8.79 -6.40
C LEU A 184 3.35 7.60 -6.68
N ILE A 185 3.78 6.94 -5.61
CA ILE A 185 4.62 5.74 -5.65
C ILE A 185 3.89 4.67 -4.86
N ASN A 186 3.13 3.84 -5.56
CA ASN A 186 2.43 2.72 -4.95
C ASN A 186 3.19 1.42 -5.25
N ALA A 187 3.40 0.60 -4.22
CA ALA A 187 4.04 -0.70 -4.33
C ALA A 187 3.06 -1.78 -3.85
N MET A 188 2.88 -2.81 -4.67
CA MET A 188 2.15 -4.02 -4.33
C MET A 188 3.13 -5.17 -4.16
N ALA A 189 2.94 -6.00 -3.15
CA ALA A 189 3.67 -7.25 -3.01
C ALA A 189 2.72 -8.44 -2.88
N ILE A 190 3.21 -9.59 -3.31
CA ILE A 190 2.49 -10.85 -3.37
C ILE A 190 3.39 -11.92 -2.76
N GLY A 191 2.85 -12.72 -1.85
CA GLY A 191 3.56 -13.83 -1.24
C GLY A 191 2.77 -15.13 -1.25
N LEU A 192 3.51 -16.23 -1.31
CA LEU A 192 3.00 -17.59 -1.35
C LEU A 192 3.18 -18.27 0.01
N LEU A 193 2.13 -18.95 0.48
CA LEU A 193 2.16 -19.77 1.70
C LEU A 193 1.29 -21.02 1.58
N ARG A 194 1.52 -21.97 2.47
CA ARG A 194 0.56 -23.05 2.73
C ARG A 194 -0.55 -22.52 3.63
N GLU A 195 -1.80 -22.86 3.33
CA GLU A 195 -2.98 -22.39 4.07
C GLU A 195 -2.86 -22.64 5.59
N GLU A 196 -2.36 -23.81 5.97
CA GLU A 196 -2.15 -24.23 7.36
C GLU A 196 -1.07 -23.44 8.12
N ARG A 197 -0.26 -22.64 7.41
CA ARG A 197 0.83 -21.83 7.96
C ARG A 197 0.49 -20.35 8.06
N LEU A 198 -0.75 -19.97 7.73
CA LEU A 198 -1.23 -18.60 7.87
C LEU A 198 -1.03 -18.11 9.31
N THR A 199 -0.25 -17.05 9.45
CA THR A 199 0.06 -16.42 10.74
C THR A 199 -0.72 -15.13 10.92
N ARG A 200 -1.01 -14.78 12.17
CA ARG A 200 -1.67 -13.52 12.55
C ARG A 200 -0.81 -12.73 13.53
N ALA A 201 -0.90 -11.41 13.48
CA ALA A 201 -0.14 -10.53 14.36
C ALA A 201 -0.84 -10.37 15.72
N VAL A 202 -0.77 -11.41 16.56
CA VAL A 202 -1.44 -11.45 17.87
C VAL A 202 -0.43 -11.67 18.99
N ALA A 203 -0.48 -10.84 20.04
CA ALA A 203 0.20 -11.14 21.30
C ALA A 203 -0.72 -12.00 22.18
N ALA A 204 -0.24 -13.17 22.59
CA ALA A 204 -0.97 -14.05 23.48
C ALA A 204 -0.03 -14.75 24.46
N GLY A 205 -0.61 -15.30 25.53
CA GLY A 205 0.11 -16.03 26.57
C GLY A 205 0.85 -15.11 27.54
N VAL A 206 0.24 -14.86 28.70
CA VAL A 206 0.86 -14.07 29.78
C VAL A 206 2.19 -14.69 30.18
N GLY A 207 3.22 -13.86 30.28
CA GLY A 207 4.60 -14.29 30.56
C GLY A 207 5.42 -14.66 29.33
N ASN A 208 4.82 -14.66 28.13
CA ASN A 208 5.59 -14.78 26.90
C ASN A 208 6.48 -13.55 26.68
N HIS A 209 7.63 -13.77 26.05
CA HIS A 209 8.60 -12.73 25.75
C HIS A 209 8.20 -11.94 24.52
N VAL A 210 8.46 -10.64 24.55
CA VAL A 210 8.44 -9.78 23.37
C VAL A 210 9.89 -9.65 22.88
N LEU A 211 10.15 -10.17 21.69
CA LEU A 211 11.46 -10.28 21.06
C LEU A 211 11.53 -9.33 19.86
N LEU A 212 12.47 -8.41 19.87
CA LEU A 212 12.81 -7.55 18.73
C LEU A 212 13.89 -8.23 17.89
N ILE A 213 13.65 -8.38 16.59
CA ILE A 213 14.54 -9.06 15.63
C ILE A 213 14.96 -8.07 14.55
N GLY A 214 16.23 -8.10 14.14
CA GLY A 214 16.76 -7.32 13.01
C GLY A 214 17.59 -6.10 13.42
N SER A 215 17.48 -5.03 12.64
CA SER A 215 18.32 -3.83 12.74
C SER A 215 18.23 -3.08 14.07
N THR A 216 19.30 -2.34 14.40
CA THR A 216 19.33 -1.42 15.55
C THR A 216 18.49 -0.15 15.29
N THR A 217 17.87 0.36 16.35
CA THR A 217 16.98 1.53 16.32
C THR A 217 17.77 2.84 16.32
N GLY A 218 17.43 3.77 15.42
CA GLY A 218 17.98 5.13 15.32
C GLY A 218 16.87 6.18 15.25
N ARG A 219 17.22 7.46 15.06
CA ARG A 219 16.27 8.58 14.90
C ARG A 219 15.73 8.70 13.48
N ASP A 220 15.26 7.59 12.93
CA ASP A 220 14.74 7.53 11.57
C ASP A 220 13.23 7.78 11.56
N GLY A 221 12.78 8.65 10.65
CA GLY A 221 11.34 8.85 10.40
C GLY A 221 10.51 9.32 11.60
N ILE A 222 11.13 9.85 12.67
CA ILE A 222 10.39 10.31 13.85
C ILE A 222 9.42 11.43 13.44
N GLY A 223 8.12 11.15 13.57
CA GLY A 223 7.06 12.08 13.14
C GLY A 223 6.64 11.95 11.67
N GLY A 224 7.14 10.96 10.93
CA GLY A 224 6.83 10.74 9.51
C GLY A 224 5.33 10.60 9.24
N ALA A 225 4.67 9.68 9.96
CA ALA A 225 3.23 9.46 9.78
C ALA A 225 2.35 10.68 10.14
N SER A 226 2.67 11.42 11.21
CA SER A 226 1.82 12.52 11.70
C SER A 226 2.13 13.89 11.09
N THR A 227 3.38 14.16 10.68
CA THR A 227 3.82 15.49 10.20
C THR A 227 4.29 15.53 8.74
N LEU A 228 4.55 14.36 8.12
CA LEU A 228 4.88 14.26 6.70
C LEU A 228 3.69 13.70 5.91
N ALA A 229 3.21 12.51 6.26
CA ALA A 229 2.18 11.81 5.49
C ALA A 229 0.74 12.29 5.76
N SER A 230 0.51 13.06 6.84
CA SER A 230 -0.82 13.55 7.24
C SER A 230 -0.99 15.08 7.06
N GLN A 231 -0.12 15.73 6.26
CA GLN A 231 -0.16 17.17 6.01
C GLN A 231 0.14 17.50 4.54
N GLU A 232 -0.27 18.69 4.09
CA GLU A 232 0.02 19.21 2.74
C GLU A 232 1.49 19.66 2.61
N PHE A 233 2.01 19.71 1.38
CA PHE A 233 3.35 20.23 1.13
C PHE A 233 3.40 21.77 1.22
N ASP A 234 4.45 22.28 1.86
CA ASP A 234 4.79 23.70 1.92
C ASP A 234 6.17 24.00 1.31
N GLU A 235 6.55 25.27 1.23
CA GLU A 235 7.84 25.73 0.67
C GLU A 235 9.08 25.19 1.40
N LYS A 236 8.93 24.49 2.54
CA LYS A 236 10.02 23.97 3.37
C LYS A 236 10.17 22.44 3.29
N ALA A 237 9.52 21.78 2.34
CA ALA A 237 9.60 20.34 2.16
C ALA A 237 11.06 19.83 2.00
N GLU A 238 11.96 20.61 1.41
CA GLU A 238 13.38 20.22 1.25
C GLU A 238 14.13 20.11 2.59
N ASP A 239 13.75 20.89 3.61
CA ASP A 239 14.37 20.84 4.94
C ASP A 239 14.12 19.49 5.64
N LYS A 240 13.13 18.73 5.17
CA LYS A 240 12.72 17.43 5.71
C LYS A 240 13.51 16.26 5.09
N ARG A 241 14.39 16.48 4.11
CA ARG A 241 15.20 15.41 3.46
C ARG A 241 15.95 14.49 4.44
N PRO A 242 16.57 14.97 5.54
CA PRO A 242 17.25 14.10 6.50
C PRO A 242 16.33 13.12 7.23
N SER A 243 15.02 13.32 7.18
CA SER A 243 14.03 12.42 7.80
C SER A 243 13.62 11.26 6.89
N VAL A 244 14.00 11.27 5.60
CA VAL A 244 13.74 10.15 4.69
C VAL A 244 14.65 8.98 5.06
N GLN A 245 14.00 7.85 5.33
CA GLN A 245 14.65 6.62 5.77
C GLN A 245 15.51 6.04 4.64
N VAL A 246 16.57 5.32 5.02
CA VAL A 246 17.38 4.53 4.09
C VAL A 246 17.16 3.07 4.45
N GLY A 247 16.72 2.27 3.49
CA GLY A 247 16.54 0.83 3.68
C GLY A 247 17.81 0.03 3.39
N ASP A 248 17.96 -1.12 4.06
CA ASP A 248 18.98 -2.14 3.82
C ASP A 248 18.33 -3.44 3.29
N PRO A 249 18.23 -3.62 1.97
CA PRO A 249 17.59 -4.81 1.39
C PRO A 249 18.36 -6.10 1.69
N PHE A 250 19.65 -6.03 2.07
CA PHE A 250 20.44 -7.21 2.41
C PHE A 250 20.08 -7.73 3.80
N GLU A 251 19.92 -6.83 4.77
CA GLU A 251 19.41 -7.18 6.10
C GLU A 251 17.97 -7.70 6.01
N GLU A 252 17.12 -7.06 5.20
CA GLU A 252 15.74 -7.52 5.01
C GLU A 252 15.67 -8.93 4.40
N LYS A 253 16.59 -9.27 3.49
CA LYS A 253 16.68 -10.64 2.97
C LYS A 253 16.96 -11.65 4.08
N LEU A 254 17.88 -11.35 4.99
CA LEU A 254 18.18 -12.21 6.15
C LEU A 254 16.95 -12.32 7.07
N LEU A 255 16.24 -11.20 7.26
CA LEU A 255 15.03 -11.12 8.08
C LEU A 255 13.89 -11.98 7.52
N ILE A 256 13.68 -11.98 6.20
CA ILE A 256 12.71 -12.85 5.52
C ILE A 256 13.02 -14.32 5.83
N GLU A 257 14.26 -14.76 5.59
CA GLU A 257 14.61 -16.17 5.75
C GLU A 257 14.53 -16.61 7.22
N ALA A 258 14.95 -15.77 8.16
CA ALA A 258 14.82 -16.04 9.58
C ALA A 258 13.35 -16.13 10.03
N CYS A 259 12.50 -15.18 9.62
CA CYS A 259 11.08 -15.18 10.00
C CYS A 259 10.35 -16.40 9.45
N LEU A 260 10.57 -16.75 8.18
CA LEU A 260 9.95 -17.94 7.59
C LEU A 260 10.43 -19.23 8.27
N GLU A 261 11.71 -19.35 8.65
CA GLU A 261 12.22 -20.51 9.40
C GLU A 261 11.64 -20.57 10.83
N LEU A 262 11.50 -19.43 11.51
CA LEU A 262 10.88 -19.34 12.82
C LEU A 262 9.41 -19.79 12.79
N LEU A 263 8.66 -19.38 11.77
CA LEU A 263 7.26 -19.77 11.58
C LEU A 263 7.13 -21.24 11.20
N GLU A 264 7.96 -21.74 10.27
CA GLU A 264 7.96 -23.16 9.90
C GLU A 264 8.31 -24.07 11.09
N GLY A 265 9.22 -23.62 11.96
CA GLY A 265 9.57 -24.33 13.20
C GLY A 265 8.51 -24.24 14.31
N GLY A 266 7.41 -23.48 14.13
CA GLY A 266 6.41 -23.26 15.17
C GLY A 266 6.97 -22.56 16.41
N LEU A 267 7.97 -21.70 16.21
CA LEU A 267 8.73 -21.07 17.30
C LEU A 267 8.08 -19.79 17.83
N LEU A 268 7.14 -19.21 17.08
CA LEU A 268 6.50 -17.94 17.40
C LEU A 268 5.02 -18.15 17.78
N VAL A 269 4.53 -17.29 18.67
CA VAL A 269 3.10 -17.15 19.00
C VAL A 269 2.46 -16.13 18.07
N GLY A 270 3.19 -15.06 17.77
CA GLY A 270 2.77 -14.00 16.86
C GLY A 270 3.98 -13.26 16.33
N LEU A 271 3.81 -12.63 15.17
CA LEU A 271 4.81 -11.86 14.46
C LEU A 271 4.14 -10.59 13.95
N GLY A 272 4.80 -9.45 14.11
CA GLY A 272 4.38 -8.14 13.61
C GLY A 272 5.56 -7.44 12.94
N ASP A 273 5.29 -6.70 11.88
CA ASP A 273 6.25 -5.80 11.26
C ASP A 273 6.42 -4.52 12.09
N LEU A 274 7.49 -3.77 11.83
CA LEU A 274 7.63 -2.39 12.31
C LEU A 274 7.69 -1.45 11.10
N GLY A 275 6.55 -0.81 10.82
CA GLY A 275 6.43 0.27 9.84
C GLY A 275 6.24 1.64 10.51
N ALA A 276 5.22 2.37 10.05
CA ALA A 276 4.83 3.66 10.62
C ALA A 276 4.56 3.55 12.14
N ALA A 277 5.04 4.52 12.91
CA ALA A 277 5.05 4.53 14.37
C ALA A 277 5.88 3.40 15.05
N GLY A 278 6.61 2.58 14.30
CA GLY A 278 7.63 1.66 14.82
C GLY A 278 7.12 0.64 15.85
N LEU A 279 7.78 0.59 17.00
CA LEU A 279 7.39 -0.31 18.09
C LEU A 279 6.00 0.01 18.65
N THR A 280 5.57 1.27 18.56
CA THR A 280 4.28 1.71 19.10
C THR A 280 3.12 1.04 18.40
N SER A 281 3.08 1.08 17.06
CA SER A 281 2.02 0.45 16.27
C SER A 281 2.04 -1.05 16.44
N SER A 282 3.17 -1.68 16.10
CA SER A 282 3.33 -3.13 16.16
C SER A 282 2.93 -3.72 17.52
N ALA A 283 3.49 -3.19 18.61
CA ALA A 283 3.20 -3.69 19.95
C ALA A 283 1.75 -3.41 20.39
N SER A 284 1.23 -2.20 20.16
CA SER A 284 -0.12 -1.86 20.60
C SER A 284 -1.20 -2.62 19.83
N GLU A 285 -1.01 -2.85 18.53
CA GLU A 285 -1.93 -3.62 17.70
C GLU A 285 -1.91 -5.10 18.09
N MET A 286 -0.74 -5.71 18.25
CA MET A 286 -0.62 -7.09 18.70
C MET A 286 -1.27 -7.30 20.08
N ALA A 287 -1.06 -6.35 21.00
CA ALA A 287 -1.67 -6.36 22.33
C ALA A 287 -3.20 -6.24 22.26
N SER A 288 -3.70 -5.31 21.45
CA SER A 288 -5.13 -5.06 21.29
C SER A 288 -5.85 -6.26 20.66
N ARG A 289 -5.31 -6.83 19.58
CA ARG A 289 -5.86 -8.03 18.91
C ARG A 289 -5.86 -9.24 19.85
N GLY A 290 -4.87 -9.34 20.72
CA GLY A 290 -4.76 -10.39 21.74
C GLY A 290 -5.60 -10.20 22.99
N GLY A 291 -6.13 -8.99 23.23
CA GLY A 291 -6.79 -8.67 24.49
C GLY A 291 -5.86 -8.74 25.71
N VAL A 292 -4.57 -8.46 25.52
CA VAL A 292 -3.51 -8.53 26.55
C VAL A 292 -2.84 -7.18 26.77
N GLY A 293 -2.03 -7.06 27.81
CA GLY A 293 -1.10 -5.93 27.99
C GLY A 293 0.32 -6.28 27.56
N LEU A 294 1.16 -5.27 27.39
CA LEU A 294 2.61 -5.42 27.15
C LEU A 294 3.39 -4.53 28.11
N ASP A 295 4.51 -5.04 28.63
CA ASP A 295 5.46 -4.28 29.44
C ASP A 295 6.82 -4.31 28.74
N LEU A 296 7.22 -3.18 28.16
CA LEU A 296 8.46 -3.02 27.39
C LEU A 296 9.44 -2.12 28.14
N ASP A 297 10.71 -2.48 28.13
CA ASP A 297 11.81 -1.72 28.71
C ASP A 297 12.71 -1.17 27.60
N VAL A 298 12.66 0.16 27.40
CA VAL A 298 13.37 0.81 26.31
C VAL A 298 14.89 0.73 26.47
N THR A 299 15.40 0.47 27.68
CA THR A 299 16.84 0.31 27.93
C THR A 299 17.40 -0.98 27.32
N LYS A 300 16.53 -1.93 26.96
CA LYS A 300 16.90 -3.18 26.29
C LYS A 300 16.86 -3.07 24.77
N ILE A 301 16.29 -2.01 24.21
CA ILE A 301 16.19 -1.83 22.77
C ILE A 301 17.59 -1.56 22.21
N PRO A 302 18.09 -2.35 21.25
CA PRO A 302 19.37 -2.07 20.59
C PRO A 302 19.29 -0.73 19.85
N ALA A 303 20.02 0.28 20.34
CA ALA A 303 20.07 1.61 19.76
C ALA A 303 21.45 1.86 19.12
N ARG A 304 21.49 2.55 17.98
CA ARG A 304 22.75 2.92 17.31
C ARG A 304 23.18 4.37 17.55
N GLU A 305 22.29 5.18 18.11
CA GLU A 305 22.58 6.56 18.49
C GLU A 305 22.63 6.70 20.01
N GLU A 306 23.56 7.54 20.49
CA GLU A 306 23.68 7.80 21.92
C GLU A 306 22.51 8.63 22.46
N ALA A 307 22.18 8.38 23.73
CA ALA A 307 21.22 9.16 24.50
C ALA A 307 19.83 9.32 23.85
N MET A 308 19.39 8.31 23.09
CA MET A 308 18.01 8.27 22.58
C MET A 308 17.01 8.29 23.73
N LYS A 309 15.95 9.09 23.57
CA LYS A 309 14.88 9.22 24.54
C LYS A 309 13.87 8.07 24.39
N PRO A 310 13.10 7.75 25.44
CA PRO A 310 12.10 6.68 25.35
C PRO A 310 11.11 6.86 24.20
N PHE A 311 10.61 8.08 23.98
CA PHE A 311 9.71 8.35 22.85
C PHE A 311 10.40 8.11 21.50
N GLU A 312 11.66 8.51 21.33
CA GLU A 312 12.42 8.30 20.08
C GLU A 312 12.57 6.81 19.76
N LEU A 313 12.80 5.96 20.77
CA LEU A 313 12.91 4.51 20.61
C LEU A 313 11.56 3.87 20.26
N MET A 314 10.48 4.31 20.91
CA MET A 314 9.14 3.76 20.72
C MET A 314 8.54 4.11 19.35
N VAL A 315 8.88 5.27 18.80
CA VAL A 315 8.26 5.78 17.56
C VAL A 315 9.19 5.81 16.36
N SER A 316 10.45 5.42 16.53
CA SER A 316 11.40 5.31 15.44
C SER A 316 10.89 4.37 14.36
N GLU A 317 11.00 4.81 13.12
CA GLU A 317 10.62 4.07 11.90
C GLU A 317 11.87 3.50 11.22
N SER A 318 12.92 3.18 11.98
CA SER A 318 14.07 2.43 11.47
C SER A 318 13.61 1.16 10.77
N GLN A 319 14.15 0.91 9.59
CA GLN A 319 13.77 -0.18 8.70
C GLN A 319 14.32 -1.54 9.18
N GLU A 320 13.87 -2.62 8.53
CA GLU A 320 14.35 -4.00 8.74
C GLU A 320 14.27 -4.51 10.19
N ARG A 321 13.12 -4.30 10.83
CA ARG A 321 12.83 -4.80 12.18
C ARG A 321 11.52 -5.56 12.23
N MET A 322 11.46 -6.58 13.09
CA MET A 322 10.27 -7.38 13.37
C MET A 322 10.05 -7.52 14.87
N LEU A 323 8.79 -7.56 15.29
CA LEU A 323 8.37 -7.82 16.66
C LEU A 323 7.75 -9.21 16.75
N ALA A 324 8.32 -10.07 17.60
CA ALA A 324 7.81 -11.43 17.78
C ALA A 324 7.40 -11.68 19.23
N VAL A 325 6.38 -12.52 19.41
CA VAL A 325 5.99 -13.06 20.72
C VAL A 325 6.43 -14.51 20.81
N VAL A 326 7.21 -14.85 21.83
CA VAL A 326 7.88 -16.15 21.95
C VAL A 326 7.64 -16.75 23.34
N GLU A 327 7.29 -18.03 23.36
CA GLU A 327 7.17 -18.78 24.62
C GLU A 327 8.53 -18.94 25.29
N PRO A 328 8.65 -18.84 26.63
CA PRO A 328 9.94 -18.97 27.32
C PRO A 328 10.69 -20.26 26.99
N ALA A 329 9.97 -21.37 26.81
CA ALA A 329 10.55 -22.66 26.45
C ALA A 329 11.14 -22.73 25.02
N LYS A 330 10.77 -21.79 24.14
CA LYS A 330 11.20 -21.72 22.73
C LYS A 330 12.18 -20.58 22.46
N LEU A 331 12.43 -19.71 23.44
CA LEU A 331 13.28 -18.53 23.27
C LEU A 331 14.68 -18.87 22.75
N GLU A 332 15.36 -19.84 23.36
CA GLU A 332 16.72 -20.23 22.94
C GLU A 332 16.75 -20.74 21.50
N ALA A 333 15.73 -21.52 21.10
CA ALA A 333 15.60 -22.02 19.74
C ALA A 333 15.33 -20.90 18.74
N ALA A 334 14.46 -19.94 19.09
CA ALA A 334 14.19 -18.77 18.26
C ALA A 334 15.43 -17.88 18.07
N GLN A 335 16.17 -17.62 19.14
CA GLN A 335 17.42 -16.85 19.08
C GLN A 335 18.52 -17.58 18.31
N ALA A 336 18.56 -18.92 18.36
CA ALA A 336 19.47 -19.72 17.56
C ALA A 336 19.19 -19.58 16.05
N VAL A 337 17.93 -19.54 15.63
CA VAL A 337 17.55 -19.25 14.23
C VAL A 337 17.98 -17.85 13.83
N CYS A 338 17.72 -16.83 14.66
CA CYS A 338 18.17 -15.46 14.38
C CYS A 338 19.71 -15.38 14.24
N THR A 339 20.43 -16.04 15.14
CA THR A 339 21.91 -16.09 15.12
C THR A 339 22.44 -16.78 13.87
N LYS A 340 21.80 -17.87 13.41
CA LYS A 340 22.15 -18.57 12.17
C LYS A 340 22.10 -17.63 10.96
N TRP A 341 21.10 -16.75 10.92
CA TRP A 341 20.92 -15.76 9.85
C TRP A 341 21.68 -14.44 10.11
N GLY A 342 22.45 -14.34 11.20
CA GLY A 342 23.24 -13.15 11.52
C GLY A 342 22.45 -11.98 12.12
N LEU A 343 21.21 -12.20 12.54
CA LEU A 343 20.31 -11.16 13.04
C LEU A 343 20.41 -10.99 14.55
N LEU A 344 20.31 -9.73 15.01
CA LEU A 344 20.08 -9.44 16.42
C LEU A 344 18.70 -9.93 16.85
N SER A 345 18.60 -10.45 18.07
CA SER A 345 17.34 -10.90 18.66
C SER A 345 17.33 -10.63 20.17
N THR A 346 16.61 -9.59 20.57
CA THR A 346 16.67 -9.04 21.94
C THR A 346 15.31 -9.05 22.60
N VAL A 347 15.23 -9.65 23.80
CA VAL A 347 14.01 -9.61 24.61
C VAL A 347 13.88 -8.21 25.20
N ILE A 348 12.89 -7.45 24.71
CA ILE A 348 12.65 -6.07 25.14
C ILE A 348 11.53 -5.96 26.19
N GLY A 349 10.76 -7.03 26.40
CA GLY A 349 9.62 -6.99 27.30
C GLY A 349 8.86 -8.31 27.40
N GLY A 350 7.62 -8.23 27.88
CA GLY A 350 6.76 -9.40 28.03
C GLY A 350 5.26 -9.10 27.99
N VAL A 351 4.49 -10.15 27.72
CA VAL A 351 3.02 -10.12 27.69
C VAL A 351 2.46 -10.17 29.11
N THR A 352 1.50 -9.30 29.41
CA THR A 352 0.85 -9.16 30.72
C THR A 352 -0.66 -9.35 30.64
N ASP A 353 -1.32 -9.59 31.77
CA ASP A 353 -2.77 -9.74 31.90
C ASP A 353 -3.49 -8.41 32.20
N THR A 354 -2.76 -7.30 32.17
CA THR A 354 -3.27 -6.00 32.63
C THR A 354 -4.16 -5.28 31.61
N GLY A 355 -4.06 -5.64 30.32
CA GLY A 355 -4.65 -4.90 29.21
C GLY A 355 -3.99 -3.53 28.97
N ARG A 356 -2.86 -3.25 29.63
CA ARG A 356 -2.14 -1.97 29.54
C ARG A 356 -0.85 -2.14 28.77
N PHE A 357 -0.50 -1.11 28.00
CA PHE A 357 0.80 -0.95 27.36
C PHE A 357 1.66 -0.05 28.24
N VAL A 358 2.60 -0.67 28.93
CA VAL A 358 3.57 -0.03 29.82
C VAL A 358 4.92 0.09 29.12
N VAL A 359 5.47 1.29 29.12
CA VAL A 359 6.82 1.60 28.63
C VAL A 359 7.68 2.02 29.82
N ARG A 360 8.82 1.35 29.99
CA ARG A 360 9.76 1.58 31.08
C ARG A 360 11.10 2.07 30.58
N GLU A 361 11.76 2.89 31.37
CA GLU A 361 13.19 3.17 31.30
C GLU A 361 13.84 2.57 32.55
N GLY A 362 14.23 1.29 32.46
CA GLY A 362 14.66 0.51 33.63
C GLY A 362 13.53 0.36 34.65
N ASP A 363 13.73 0.89 35.86
CA ASP A 363 12.70 0.84 36.92
C ASP A 363 11.61 1.91 36.78
N ALA A 364 11.85 2.97 35.99
CA ALA A 364 10.93 4.09 35.84
C ALA A 364 9.85 3.78 34.78
N VAL A 365 8.58 4.05 35.09
CA VAL A 365 7.49 3.99 34.10
C VAL A 365 7.43 5.35 33.39
N VAL A 366 7.64 5.35 32.08
CA VAL A 366 7.67 6.55 31.23
C VAL A 366 6.47 6.65 30.29
N GLY A 367 5.68 5.56 30.19
CA GLY A 367 4.37 5.55 29.57
C GLY A 367 3.51 4.43 30.14
N ASP A 368 2.23 4.68 30.36
CA ASP A 368 1.26 3.72 30.83
C ASP A 368 -0.15 4.08 30.30
N MET A 369 -0.58 3.36 29.28
CA MET A 369 -1.88 3.57 28.62
C MET A 369 -2.62 2.24 28.38
N PRO A 370 -3.96 2.23 28.30
CA PRO A 370 -4.67 1.06 27.79
C PRO A 370 -4.20 0.73 26.36
N ALA A 371 -3.86 -0.52 26.07
CA ALA A 371 -3.31 -0.85 24.75
C ALA A 371 -4.32 -0.60 23.61
N SER A 372 -5.59 -0.89 23.86
CA SER A 372 -6.67 -0.79 22.87
C SER A 372 -6.97 0.65 22.42
N THR A 373 -6.66 1.66 23.24
CA THR A 373 -7.02 3.05 22.94
C THR A 373 -6.10 3.68 21.90
N LEU A 374 -4.89 3.13 21.73
CA LEU A 374 -4.01 3.51 20.62
C LEU A 374 -4.61 3.09 19.27
N ALA A 375 -5.17 1.88 19.17
CA ALA A 375 -5.68 1.32 17.91
C ALA A 375 -7.15 1.68 17.59
N HIS A 376 -8.02 1.77 18.60
CA HIS A 376 -9.47 1.79 18.39
C HIS A 376 -10.15 3.12 18.75
N ASP A 377 -9.53 3.94 19.59
CA ASP A 377 -10.17 5.14 20.15
C ASP A 377 -9.78 6.42 19.42
N ALA A 378 -9.02 6.34 18.33
CA ALA A 378 -8.85 7.48 17.41
C ALA A 378 -10.23 8.02 17.00
N PRO A 379 -10.46 9.35 16.97
CA PRO A 379 -11.72 9.90 16.48
C PRO A 379 -12.00 9.43 15.05
N ILE A 380 -13.27 9.18 14.75
CA ILE A 380 -13.72 8.90 13.39
C ILE A 380 -14.51 10.12 12.93
N TYR A 381 -14.07 10.71 11.83
CA TYR A 381 -14.70 11.89 11.25
C TYR A 381 -15.74 11.50 10.20
N ASP A 382 -16.70 12.40 10.01
CA ASP A 382 -17.71 12.33 8.96
C ASP A 382 -17.74 13.70 8.26
N PRO A 383 -16.78 13.97 7.36
CA PRO A 383 -16.64 15.28 6.73
C PRO A 383 -17.88 15.64 5.92
N ALA A 384 -18.14 16.94 5.80
CA ALA A 384 -19.13 17.42 4.86
C ALA A 384 -18.71 17.04 3.42
N MET A 385 -19.68 16.71 2.57
CA MET A 385 -19.44 16.38 1.17
C MET A 385 -20.13 17.40 0.27
N MET A 386 -19.42 17.87 -0.77
CA MET A 386 -19.95 18.77 -1.78
C MET A 386 -19.47 18.32 -3.16
N ARG A 387 -20.36 18.15 -4.14
CA ARG A 387 -19.92 17.82 -5.50
C ARG A 387 -19.11 18.98 -6.08
N PRO A 388 -17.89 18.76 -6.59
CA PRO A 388 -17.09 19.81 -7.17
C PRO A 388 -17.77 20.52 -8.34
N ALA A 389 -17.76 21.86 -8.34
CA ALA A 389 -18.41 22.65 -9.38
C ALA A 389 -17.78 22.47 -10.77
N TYR A 390 -16.46 22.22 -10.84
CA TYR A 390 -15.75 22.04 -12.11
C TYR A 390 -16.27 20.85 -12.93
N LEU A 391 -16.90 19.87 -12.28
CA LEU A 391 -17.44 18.68 -12.96
C LEU A 391 -18.51 19.05 -13.99
N ASP A 392 -19.29 20.10 -13.76
CA ASP A 392 -20.30 20.55 -14.72
C ASP A 392 -19.66 21.08 -16.01
N GLU A 393 -18.53 21.80 -15.89
CA GLU A 393 -17.79 22.34 -17.02
C GLU A 393 -17.12 21.23 -17.83
N VAL A 394 -16.34 20.36 -17.17
CA VAL A 394 -15.59 19.32 -17.88
C VAL A 394 -16.52 18.27 -18.49
N GLN A 395 -17.62 17.90 -17.83
CA GLN A 395 -18.58 16.91 -18.37
C GLN A 395 -19.50 17.48 -19.47
N ALA A 396 -19.64 18.80 -19.56
CA ALA A 396 -20.42 19.45 -20.61
C ALA A 396 -19.71 19.48 -21.97
N PHE A 397 -18.40 19.23 -22.02
CA PHE A 397 -17.63 19.20 -23.26
C PHE A 397 -18.21 18.20 -24.27
N ARG A 398 -18.15 18.58 -25.55
CA ARG A 398 -18.60 17.80 -26.71
C ARG A 398 -17.53 17.84 -27.78
N TRP A 399 -17.25 16.71 -28.40
CA TRP A 399 -16.18 16.56 -29.41
C TRP A 399 -16.65 16.77 -30.86
N ASP A 400 -17.92 17.14 -31.07
CA ASP A 400 -18.51 17.31 -32.42
C ASP A 400 -17.78 18.32 -33.32
N GLY A 401 -17.00 19.23 -32.72
CA GLY A 401 -16.24 20.28 -33.41
C GLY A 401 -14.74 20.00 -33.55
N LEU A 402 -14.25 18.83 -33.13
CA LEU A 402 -12.83 18.51 -33.22
C LEU A 402 -12.43 18.16 -34.65
N ALA A 403 -11.22 18.56 -35.03
CA ALA A 403 -10.64 18.15 -36.29
C ALA A 403 -10.17 16.69 -36.17
N HIS A 404 -10.77 15.80 -36.97
CA HIS A 404 -10.36 14.40 -37.08
C HIS A 404 -9.45 14.19 -38.29
N PRO A 405 -8.53 13.21 -38.25
CA PRO A 405 -7.76 12.82 -39.43
C PRO A 405 -8.72 12.34 -40.53
N THR A 406 -8.61 12.93 -41.72
CA THR A 406 -9.53 12.66 -42.85
C THR A 406 -8.91 11.82 -43.96
N ASP A 407 -7.62 11.55 -43.89
CA ASP A 407 -6.86 10.80 -44.89
C ASP A 407 -5.81 9.88 -44.22
N GLU A 408 -5.28 8.93 -44.98
CA GLU A 408 -4.34 7.93 -44.47
C GLU A 408 -3.06 8.54 -43.91
N GLY A 409 -2.55 9.62 -44.50
CA GLY A 409 -1.33 10.28 -44.05
C GLY A 409 -1.54 10.93 -42.67
N THR A 410 -2.61 11.71 -42.53
CA THR A 410 -2.94 12.35 -41.24
C THR A 410 -3.31 11.33 -40.16
N LEU A 411 -3.93 10.20 -40.52
CA LEU A 411 -4.21 9.11 -39.59
C LEU A 411 -2.91 8.42 -39.12
N ALA A 412 -1.98 8.13 -40.03
CA ALA A 412 -0.69 7.54 -39.70
C ALA A 412 0.12 8.47 -38.75
N ASP A 413 0.16 9.76 -39.06
CA ASP A 413 0.83 10.75 -38.21
C ASP A 413 0.18 10.86 -36.82
N THR A 414 -1.16 10.81 -36.77
CA THR A 414 -1.91 10.79 -35.50
C THR A 414 -1.54 9.58 -34.66
N LEU A 415 -1.55 8.38 -35.26
CA LEU A 415 -1.20 7.14 -34.57
C LEU A 415 0.24 7.18 -34.04
N LEU A 416 1.20 7.61 -34.86
CA LEU A 416 2.61 7.73 -34.46
C LEU A 416 2.78 8.74 -33.31
N THR A 417 2.03 9.84 -33.34
CA THR A 417 2.03 10.83 -32.26
C THR A 417 1.53 10.22 -30.95
N LEU A 418 0.42 9.46 -30.99
CA LEU A 418 -0.12 8.77 -29.80
C LEU A 418 0.85 7.72 -29.26
N LEU A 419 1.43 6.88 -30.12
CA LEU A 419 2.42 5.88 -29.73
C LEU A 419 3.69 6.50 -29.12
N SER A 420 4.00 7.75 -29.45
CA SER A 420 5.11 8.49 -28.87
C SER A 420 4.81 9.09 -27.49
N SER A 421 3.53 9.14 -27.08
CA SER A 421 3.16 9.68 -25.77
C SER A 421 3.79 8.85 -24.64
N PRO A 422 4.35 9.49 -23.60
CA PRO A 422 4.80 8.83 -22.38
C PRO A 422 3.72 7.96 -21.71
N ASN A 423 2.43 8.15 -21.98
CA ASN A 423 1.35 7.32 -21.41
C ASN A 423 1.00 6.08 -22.26
N ILE A 424 1.55 5.93 -23.47
CA ILE A 424 1.31 4.77 -24.37
C ILE A 424 2.60 4.04 -24.73
N CYS A 425 3.73 4.75 -24.83
CA CYS A 425 4.98 4.19 -25.33
C CYS A 425 5.50 3.01 -24.48
N SER A 426 6.45 2.25 -25.01
CA SER A 426 6.95 1.04 -24.36
C SER A 426 7.45 1.29 -22.93
N ARG A 427 7.03 0.44 -21.99
CA ARG A 427 7.52 0.42 -20.59
C ARG A 427 8.85 -0.31 -20.41
N ARG A 428 9.47 -0.75 -21.52
CA ARG A 428 10.71 -1.54 -21.52
C ARG A 428 11.83 -0.95 -20.67
N TRP A 429 12.02 0.36 -20.76
CA TRP A 429 13.05 1.04 -19.98
C TRP A 429 12.89 0.83 -18.46
N ILE A 430 11.65 0.70 -17.97
CA ILE A 430 11.34 0.50 -16.56
C ILE A 430 11.69 -0.94 -16.16
N TRP A 431 11.03 -1.93 -16.78
CA TRP A 431 11.15 -3.33 -16.32
C TRP A 431 12.49 -3.99 -16.65
N GLU A 432 13.32 -3.45 -17.56
CA GLU A 432 14.70 -3.92 -17.75
C GLU A 432 15.63 -3.56 -16.58
N GLN A 433 15.20 -2.66 -15.69
CA GLN A 433 15.92 -2.32 -14.46
C GLN A 433 15.52 -3.23 -13.29
N TYR A 434 14.46 -4.02 -13.46
CA TYR A 434 13.94 -4.95 -12.47
C TYR A 434 14.32 -6.38 -12.84
N ASP A 435 14.66 -7.16 -11.82
CA ASP A 435 14.50 -8.59 -11.95
C ASP A 435 13.00 -8.92 -12.06
N HIS A 436 12.68 -9.83 -12.95
CA HIS A 436 11.32 -10.30 -13.22
C HIS A 436 11.25 -11.83 -13.34
N GLN A 437 12.31 -12.54 -12.92
CA GLN A 437 12.50 -13.98 -13.16
C GLN A 437 13.05 -14.76 -11.97
N VAL A 438 13.55 -14.12 -10.91
CA VAL A 438 13.99 -14.81 -9.69
C VAL A 438 12.89 -15.72 -9.17
N MET A 439 13.28 -16.89 -8.66
CA MET A 439 12.45 -18.08 -8.36
C MET A 439 12.02 -18.90 -9.59
N LEU A 440 12.12 -18.35 -10.81
CA LEU A 440 11.81 -19.00 -12.09
C LEU A 440 10.34 -19.43 -12.25
N ASP A 441 9.43 -18.76 -11.54
CA ASP A 441 7.99 -19.02 -11.59
C ASP A 441 7.20 -18.02 -12.44
N THR A 442 7.80 -16.92 -12.90
CA THR A 442 7.16 -15.98 -13.82
C THR A 442 7.03 -16.61 -15.22
N VAL A 443 5.81 -16.92 -15.63
CA VAL A 443 5.47 -17.55 -16.92
C VAL A 443 5.21 -16.51 -18.00
N VAL A 444 4.44 -15.47 -17.69
CA VAL A 444 4.24 -14.32 -18.56
C VAL A 444 4.99 -13.15 -17.94
N LEU A 445 6.03 -12.69 -18.65
CA LEU A 445 6.93 -11.62 -18.24
C LEU A 445 6.29 -10.23 -18.48
N PRO A 446 6.87 -9.15 -17.91
CA PRO A 446 6.43 -7.79 -18.18
C PRO A 446 6.30 -7.46 -19.69
N GLY A 447 5.33 -6.62 -20.04
CA GLY A 447 5.06 -6.22 -21.42
C GLY A 447 3.86 -6.93 -22.08
N SER A 448 3.11 -7.72 -21.30
CA SER A 448 1.76 -8.22 -21.63
C SER A 448 0.71 -7.51 -20.76
N ASP A 449 -0.58 -7.84 -20.92
CA ASP A 449 -1.67 -7.22 -20.15
C ASP A 449 -1.59 -7.51 -18.64
N ALA A 450 -1.17 -8.71 -18.25
CA ALA A 450 -0.95 -9.11 -16.86
C ALA A 450 0.26 -10.06 -16.77
N ALA A 451 0.93 -10.03 -15.62
CA ALA A 451 1.96 -11.03 -15.32
C ALA A 451 1.30 -12.34 -14.86
N VAL A 452 1.89 -13.48 -15.19
CA VAL A 452 1.40 -14.79 -14.76
C VAL A 452 2.50 -15.52 -14.02
N LEU A 453 2.22 -15.97 -12.81
CA LEU A 453 3.14 -16.69 -11.93
C LEU A 453 2.63 -18.11 -11.69
N ARG A 454 3.52 -19.10 -11.78
CA ARG A 454 3.23 -20.48 -11.38
C ARG A 454 3.18 -20.59 -9.86
N ILE A 455 2.26 -21.42 -9.35
CA ILE A 455 2.19 -21.75 -7.93
C ILE A 455 2.64 -23.19 -7.69
N GLY A 456 3.71 -23.35 -6.90
CA GLY A 456 4.32 -24.64 -6.61
C GLY A 456 4.82 -25.36 -7.88
N ASP A 457 4.96 -26.69 -7.81
CA ASP A 457 5.48 -27.50 -8.93
C ASP A 457 4.43 -27.82 -10.01
N GLY A 458 3.21 -27.30 -9.87
CA GLY A 458 2.06 -27.65 -10.70
C GLY A 458 1.91 -26.82 -11.97
N THR A 459 0.72 -26.91 -12.57
CA THR A 459 0.32 -26.09 -13.72
C THR A 459 -0.54 -24.89 -13.31
N ARG A 460 -1.01 -24.85 -12.06
CA ARG A 460 -1.78 -23.70 -11.54
C ARG A 460 -0.90 -22.47 -11.41
N GLY A 461 -1.55 -21.32 -11.45
CA GLY A 461 -0.89 -20.04 -11.29
C GLY A 461 -1.84 -18.96 -10.81
N ILE A 462 -1.27 -17.76 -10.74
CA ILE A 462 -2.00 -16.51 -10.56
C ILE A 462 -1.68 -15.56 -11.71
N ALA A 463 -2.67 -14.78 -12.14
CA ALA A 463 -2.50 -13.64 -13.03
C ALA A 463 -2.69 -12.36 -12.21
N VAL A 464 -1.84 -11.36 -12.44
CA VAL A 464 -1.75 -10.17 -11.59
C VAL A 464 -1.61 -8.90 -12.44
N ALA A 465 -2.38 -7.87 -12.10
CA ALA A 465 -2.39 -6.57 -12.78
C ALA A 465 -2.70 -5.43 -11.80
N THR A 466 -2.29 -4.22 -12.15
CA THR A 466 -2.57 -2.99 -11.39
C THR A 466 -2.97 -1.88 -12.35
N ASP A 467 -4.12 -1.24 -12.13
CA ASP A 467 -4.63 -0.22 -13.04
C ASP A 467 -5.35 0.93 -12.31
N CYS A 468 -5.19 2.16 -12.82
CA CYS A 468 -6.08 3.29 -12.57
C CYS A 468 -5.83 4.47 -13.51
N ASN A 469 -6.83 4.80 -14.33
CA ASN A 469 -6.81 6.03 -15.12
C ASN A 469 -7.30 7.23 -14.30
N GLY A 470 -6.37 8.05 -13.80
CA GLY A 470 -6.69 9.24 -13.01
C GLY A 470 -7.47 10.33 -13.77
N ARG A 471 -7.36 10.41 -15.11
CA ARG A 471 -8.18 11.36 -15.88
C ARG A 471 -9.64 10.97 -15.83
N TYR A 472 -9.95 9.68 -15.93
CA TYR A 472 -11.34 9.22 -15.84
C TYR A 472 -11.91 9.51 -14.45
N CYS A 473 -11.12 9.28 -13.40
CA CYS A 473 -11.54 9.58 -12.03
C CYS A 473 -11.67 11.09 -11.76
N TYR A 474 -10.87 11.95 -12.41
CA TYR A 474 -11.06 13.40 -12.39
C TYR A 474 -12.35 13.85 -13.07
N LEU A 475 -12.68 13.25 -14.22
CA LEU A 475 -13.85 13.62 -15.01
C LEU A 475 -15.17 13.05 -14.46
N ASP A 476 -15.13 11.86 -13.87
CA ASP A 476 -16.24 11.24 -13.15
C ASP A 476 -15.69 10.24 -12.11
N PRO A 477 -15.55 10.62 -10.83
CA PRO A 477 -14.91 9.78 -9.81
C PRO A 477 -15.56 8.42 -9.59
N TYR A 478 -16.88 8.33 -9.81
CA TYR A 478 -17.62 7.08 -9.67
C TYR A 478 -17.35 6.13 -10.84
N VAL A 479 -17.56 6.61 -12.08
CA VAL A 479 -17.34 5.79 -13.27
C VAL A 479 -15.85 5.48 -13.47
N GLY A 480 -14.96 6.45 -13.20
CA GLY A 480 -13.52 6.25 -13.29
C GLY A 480 -13.01 5.14 -12.36
N ALA A 481 -13.52 5.06 -11.13
CA ALA A 481 -13.17 3.99 -10.19
C ALA A 481 -13.71 2.62 -10.64
N GLN A 482 -14.90 2.58 -11.26
CA GLN A 482 -15.41 1.35 -11.88
C GLN A 482 -14.53 0.89 -13.06
N ILE A 483 -14.07 1.84 -13.89
CA ILE A 483 -13.16 1.55 -15.01
C ILE A 483 -11.82 1.03 -14.49
N ALA A 484 -11.24 1.62 -13.43
CA ALA A 484 -9.99 1.14 -12.84
C ALA A 484 -10.07 -0.34 -12.42
N PHE A 485 -11.17 -0.73 -11.75
CA PHE A 485 -11.42 -2.14 -11.44
C PHE A 485 -11.61 -2.99 -12.70
N ALA A 486 -12.45 -2.53 -13.63
CA ALA A 486 -12.79 -3.28 -14.83
C ALA A 486 -11.56 -3.54 -15.69
N GLU A 487 -10.67 -2.56 -15.85
CA GLU A 487 -9.41 -2.66 -16.58
C GLU A 487 -8.46 -3.69 -15.95
N ALA A 488 -8.22 -3.61 -14.65
CA ALA A 488 -7.37 -4.60 -13.96
C ALA A 488 -7.94 -6.02 -14.01
N ALA A 489 -9.27 -6.17 -13.83
CA ALA A 489 -9.94 -7.45 -13.99
C ALA A 489 -9.86 -7.97 -15.43
N ARG A 490 -9.98 -7.08 -16.42
CA ARG A 490 -9.86 -7.42 -17.85
C ARG A 490 -8.46 -7.88 -18.21
N ASN A 491 -7.43 -7.19 -17.73
CA ASN A 491 -6.03 -7.58 -17.91
C ASN A 491 -5.77 -9.00 -17.39
N VAL A 492 -6.26 -9.29 -16.18
CA VAL A 492 -6.19 -10.63 -15.56
C VAL A 492 -6.97 -11.66 -16.38
N ALA A 493 -8.19 -11.33 -16.85
CA ALA A 493 -9.01 -12.21 -17.67
C ALA A 493 -8.39 -12.50 -19.04
N CYS A 494 -7.78 -11.50 -19.68
CA CYS A 494 -7.04 -11.64 -20.92
C CYS A 494 -5.86 -12.60 -20.77
N ALA A 495 -5.21 -12.65 -19.60
CA ALA A 495 -4.18 -13.64 -19.28
C ALA A 495 -4.73 -15.02 -18.86
N GLY A 496 -6.05 -15.24 -18.94
CA GLY A 496 -6.73 -16.49 -18.57
C GLY A 496 -7.03 -16.65 -17.08
N GLY A 497 -6.77 -15.62 -16.27
CA GLY A 497 -7.02 -15.63 -14.83
C GLY A 497 -8.46 -15.26 -14.48
N ASP A 498 -9.06 -15.96 -13.52
CA ASP A 498 -10.37 -15.61 -12.96
C ASP A 498 -10.20 -14.65 -11.78
N PRO A 499 -10.61 -13.37 -11.86
CA PRO A 499 -10.41 -12.40 -10.78
C PRO A 499 -10.97 -12.91 -9.45
N ALA A 500 -10.13 -12.98 -8.41
CA ALA A 500 -10.47 -13.63 -7.15
C ALA A 500 -10.59 -12.67 -5.97
N ALA A 501 -9.76 -11.64 -5.93
CA ALA A 501 -9.82 -10.56 -4.94
C ALA A 501 -8.98 -9.36 -5.42
N ILE A 502 -9.22 -8.20 -4.80
CA ILE A 502 -8.43 -6.99 -5.04
C ILE A 502 -7.78 -6.46 -3.77
N THR A 503 -6.70 -5.70 -3.98
CA THR A 503 -6.17 -4.74 -3.03
C THR A 503 -6.27 -3.34 -3.65
N ASP A 504 -6.68 -2.35 -2.88
CA ASP A 504 -6.78 -0.96 -3.35
C ASP A 504 -5.71 -0.05 -2.72
N CYS A 505 -5.33 1.02 -3.41
CA CYS A 505 -4.48 2.08 -2.86
C CYS A 505 -5.07 3.42 -3.26
N LEU A 506 -5.79 4.02 -2.32
CA LEU A 506 -6.63 5.20 -2.52
C LEU A 506 -5.82 6.46 -2.29
N ASN A 507 -5.48 7.19 -3.37
CA ASN A 507 -4.67 8.40 -3.31
C ASN A 507 -5.53 9.64 -3.61
N PHE A 508 -5.64 10.53 -2.63
CA PHE A 508 -6.52 11.71 -2.67
C PHE A 508 -5.88 12.93 -1.98
N GLY A 509 -6.42 14.13 -2.24
CA GLY A 509 -6.01 15.38 -1.59
C GLY A 509 -6.46 15.49 -0.14
N ASN A 510 -6.59 16.71 0.38
CA ASN A 510 -6.99 16.93 1.78
C ASN A 510 -8.48 16.54 2.05
N PRO A 511 -8.76 15.56 2.92
CA PRO A 511 -10.12 15.05 3.18
C PRO A 511 -10.99 16.02 3.98
N GLU A 512 -10.43 17.09 4.53
CA GLU A 512 -11.19 18.13 5.23
C GLU A 512 -11.90 19.08 4.27
N LYS A 513 -11.51 19.07 2.98
CA LYS A 513 -12.16 19.86 1.92
C LYS A 513 -13.38 19.09 1.38
N PRO A 514 -14.61 19.65 1.46
CA PRO A 514 -15.82 18.91 1.10
C PRO A 514 -15.87 18.36 -0.32
N GLU A 515 -15.24 19.06 -1.26
CA GLU A 515 -15.14 18.65 -2.66
C GLU A 515 -14.20 17.46 -2.86
N VAL A 516 -13.06 17.43 -2.15
CA VAL A 516 -12.10 16.32 -2.19
C VAL A 516 -12.69 15.08 -1.50
N PHE A 517 -13.35 15.26 -0.36
CA PHE A 517 -13.99 14.13 0.31
C PHE A 517 -15.16 13.54 -0.50
N TRP A 518 -15.88 14.38 -1.24
CA TRP A 518 -16.91 13.90 -2.17
C TRP A 518 -16.33 13.03 -3.29
N THR A 519 -15.21 13.43 -3.92
CA THR A 519 -14.59 12.59 -4.96
C THR A 519 -14.07 11.27 -4.40
N PHE A 520 -13.46 11.28 -3.20
CA PHE A 520 -13.08 10.08 -2.48
C PHE A 520 -14.27 9.15 -2.23
N HIS A 521 -15.36 9.67 -1.66
CA HIS A 521 -16.55 8.90 -1.37
C HIS A 521 -17.14 8.25 -2.64
N GLU A 522 -17.23 9.02 -3.73
CA GLU A 522 -17.76 8.51 -5.00
C GLU A 522 -16.86 7.47 -5.65
N SER A 523 -15.53 7.61 -5.54
CA SER A 523 -14.59 6.59 -6.00
C SER A 523 -14.69 5.29 -5.20
N VAL A 524 -14.78 5.36 -3.86
CA VAL A 524 -15.00 4.17 -3.02
C VAL A 524 -16.34 3.51 -3.37
N ARG A 525 -17.39 4.30 -3.58
CA ARG A 525 -18.71 3.81 -3.99
C ARG A 525 -18.64 3.10 -5.35
N GLY A 526 -17.98 3.70 -6.34
CA GLY A 526 -17.79 3.13 -7.67
C GLY A 526 -17.05 1.81 -7.63
N LEU A 527 -15.92 1.77 -6.94
CA LEU A 527 -15.12 0.57 -6.77
C LEU A 527 -15.89 -0.54 -6.04
N ALA A 528 -16.63 -0.20 -4.97
CA ALA A 528 -17.48 -1.17 -4.25
C ALA A 528 -18.59 -1.75 -5.13
N ASP A 529 -19.24 -0.92 -5.96
CA ASP A 529 -20.30 -1.38 -6.86
C ASP A 529 -19.75 -2.30 -7.97
N ALA A 530 -18.57 -1.98 -8.54
CA ALA A 530 -17.89 -2.84 -9.51
C ALA A 530 -17.48 -4.19 -8.89
N CYS A 531 -16.87 -4.16 -7.70
CA CYS A 531 -16.52 -5.36 -6.95
C CYS A 531 -17.74 -6.27 -6.71
N ARG A 532 -18.90 -5.70 -6.32
CA ARG A 532 -20.13 -6.47 -6.12
C ARG A 532 -20.69 -7.04 -7.42
N ALA A 533 -20.63 -6.30 -8.53
CA ALA A 533 -21.11 -6.77 -9.84
C ALA A 533 -20.32 -7.99 -10.35
N PHE A 534 -19.02 -8.05 -10.05
CA PHE A 534 -18.14 -9.15 -10.43
C PHE A 534 -18.04 -10.25 -9.37
N GLY A 535 -18.53 -10.01 -8.14
CA GLY A 535 -18.37 -10.94 -7.03
C GLY A 535 -16.92 -11.04 -6.53
N VAL A 536 -16.13 -9.98 -6.71
CA VAL A 536 -14.71 -9.92 -6.34
C VAL A 536 -14.56 -9.05 -5.09
N PRO A 537 -14.11 -9.60 -3.96
CA PRO A 537 -13.97 -8.84 -2.71
C PRO A 537 -12.68 -8.00 -2.66
N VAL A 538 -12.72 -6.95 -1.85
CA VAL A 538 -11.55 -6.20 -1.37
C VAL A 538 -11.03 -6.88 -0.11
N ILE A 539 -9.78 -7.36 -0.14
CA ILE A 539 -9.20 -8.09 1.00
C ILE A 539 -8.14 -7.30 1.78
N SER A 540 -7.62 -6.24 1.19
CA SER A 540 -6.61 -5.36 1.78
C SER A 540 -6.59 -4.02 1.04
N GLY A 541 -5.90 -3.03 1.59
CA GLY A 541 -5.64 -1.79 0.87
C GLY A 541 -4.92 -0.76 1.71
N ASN A 542 -4.79 0.44 1.15
CA ASN A 542 -4.15 1.60 1.75
C ASN A 542 -4.90 2.88 1.36
N VAL A 543 -4.83 3.92 2.21
CA VAL A 543 -5.39 5.24 1.94
C VAL A 543 -4.34 6.30 2.20
N SER A 544 -3.99 7.04 1.15
CA SER A 544 -3.11 8.19 1.19
C SER A 544 -3.91 9.46 0.94
N PHE A 545 -4.13 10.23 2.00
CA PHE A 545 -4.72 11.55 1.93
C PHE A 545 -3.64 12.64 1.90
N TYR A 546 -4.06 13.90 1.75
CA TYR A 546 -3.17 15.07 1.72
C TYR A 546 -2.17 15.09 0.56
N ASN A 547 -2.48 14.38 -0.54
CA ASN A 547 -1.75 14.51 -1.80
C ASN A 547 -2.18 15.78 -2.53
N GLU A 548 -1.72 16.92 -2.02
CA GLU A 548 -2.08 18.25 -2.51
C GLU A 548 -0.90 19.21 -2.29
N SER A 549 -0.63 20.04 -3.31
CA SER A 549 0.41 21.06 -3.29
C SER A 549 -0.15 22.39 -3.77
N PHE A 550 0.20 23.48 -3.06
CA PHE A 550 -0.24 24.84 -3.42
C PHE A 550 -1.76 24.99 -3.60
N GLY A 551 -2.56 24.22 -2.84
CA GLY A 551 -4.02 24.22 -2.93
C GLY A 551 -4.60 23.51 -4.15
N GLN A 552 -3.80 22.72 -4.87
CA GLN A 552 -4.23 21.90 -6.00
C GLN A 552 -4.07 20.42 -5.66
N PRO A 553 -5.17 19.67 -5.48
CA PRO A 553 -5.10 18.24 -5.25
C PRO A 553 -4.69 17.51 -6.53
N ILE A 554 -4.07 16.35 -6.37
CA ILE A 554 -3.93 15.39 -7.47
C ILE A 554 -5.30 15.01 -8.05
N TYR A 555 -5.29 14.38 -9.22
CA TYR A 555 -6.49 13.65 -9.65
C TYR A 555 -6.82 12.52 -8.66
N PRO A 556 -8.12 12.28 -8.37
CA PRO A 556 -8.56 11.09 -7.64
C PRO A 556 -7.91 9.83 -8.25
N THR A 557 -7.17 9.06 -7.45
CA THR A 557 -6.41 7.91 -7.96
C THR A 557 -6.65 6.68 -7.07
N PRO A 558 -7.81 6.01 -7.19
CA PRO A 558 -8.11 4.75 -6.52
C PRO A 558 -7.46 3.57 -7.27
N THR A 559 -6.15 3.41 -7.16
CA THR A 559 -5.43 2.31 -7.83
C THR A 559 -5.95 0.95 -7.36
N VAL A 560 -6.17 0.04 -8.30
CA VAL A 560 -6.64 -1.33 -8.03
C VAL A 560 -5.56 -2.32 -8.44
N GLY A 561 -5.15 -3.20 -7.52
CA GLY A 561 -4.38 -4.40 -7.81
C GLY A 561 -5.28 -5.64 -7.77
N VAL A 562 -5.29 -6.44 -8.82
CA VAL A 562 -6.13 -7.64 -8.94
C VAL A 562 -5.25 -8.88 -8.97
N VAL A 563 -5.65 -9.91 -8.20
CA VAL A 563 -5.12 -11.27 -8.32
C VAL A 563 -6.24 -12.19 -8.82
N GLY A 564 -5.98 -12.88 -9.92
CA GLY A 564 -6.87 -13.89 -10.48
C GLY A 564 -6.25 -15.29 -10.55
N LEU A 565 -7.09 -16.32 -10.51
CA LEU A 565 -6.67 -17.72 -10.50
C LEU A 565 -6.51 -18.25 -11.92
N VAL A 566 -5.37 -18.86 -12.21
CA VAL A 566 -5.07 -19.51 -13.49
C VAL A 566 -5.03 -21.02 -13.28
N GLU A 567 -5.91 -21.76 -13.97
CA GLU A 567 -5.97 -23.22 -13.85
C GLU A 567 -4.74 -23.91 -14.47
N ASP A 568 -4.30 -23.42 -15.63
CA ASP A 568 -3.14 -23.93 -16.35
C ASP A 568 -2.34 -22.78 -17.01
N VAL A 569 -1.22 -22.41 -16.39
CA VAL A 569 -0.33 -21.35 -16.88
C VAL A 569 0.27 -21.64 -18.26
N ARG A 570 0.21 -22.89 -18.75
CA ARG A 570 0.69 -23.23 -20.10
C ARG A 570 -0.24 -22.72 -21.20
N LEU A 571 -1.48 -22.38 -20.85
CA LEU A 571 -2.48 -21.81 -21.74
C LEU A 571 -2.51 -20.27 -21.67
N ALA A 572 -1.72 -19.65 -20.80
CA ALA A 572 -1.71 -18.21 -20.63
C ALA A 572 -1.31 -17.51 -21.95
N PRO A 573 -2.21 -16.71 -22.56
CA PRO A 573 -1.90 -15.99 -23.78
C PRO A 573 -1.03 -14.77 -23.48
N THR A 574 -0.53 -14.15 -24.55
CA THR A 574 0.24 -12.90 -24.48
C THR A 574 -0.21 -11.97 -25.61
N VAL A 575 0.02 -10.67 -25.46
CA VAL A 575 -0.38 -9.63 -26.42
C VAL A 575 0.09 -9.81 -27.88
N ALA A 576 1.22 -10.48 -28.13
CA ALA A 576 1.79 -10.57 -29.48
C ALA A 576 1.06 -11.59 -30.36
N PHE A 577 0.69 -11.19 -31.59
CA PHE A 577 0.21 -12.10 -32.64
C PHE A 577 1.21 -13.24 -32.87
N LYS A 578 0.68 -14.47 -33.06
CA LYS A 578 1.49 -15.70 -33.08
C LYS A 578 1.79 -16.15 -34.49
N ASP A 579 0.76 -16.37 -35.30
CA ASP A 579 0.90 -17.02 -36.59
C ASP A 579 0.23 -16.22 -37.72
N ALA A 580 0.82 -16.31 -38.92
CA ALA A 580 0.24 -15.69 -40.10
C ALA A 580 -1.02 -16.45 -40.51
N GLY A 581 -2.13 -15.74 -40.68
CA GLY A 581 -3.43 -16.34 -41.01
C GLY A 581 -4.37 -16.48 -39.81
N ASP A 582 -3.92 -16.12 -38.61
CA ASP A 582 -4.79 -15.98 -37.44
C ASP A 582 -5.92 -14.98 -37.71
N VAL A 583 -7.12 -15.29 -37.21
CA VAL A 583 -8.29 -14.41 -37.32
C VAL A 583 -8.29 -13.45 -36.13
N ILE A 584 -8.32 -12.14 -36.39
CA ILE A 584 -8.42 -11.11 -35.36
C ILE A 584 -9.90 -10.80 -35.12
N VAL A 585 -10.33 -10.90 -33.87
CA VAL A 585 -11.72 -10.65 -33.44
C VAL A 585 -11.71 -9.60 -32.34
N LEU A 586 -12.68 -8.68 -32.39
CA LEU A 586 -13.01 -7.78 -31.29
C LEU A 586 -14.18 -8.39 -30.51
N VAL A 587 -14.00 -8.57 -29.20
CA VAL A 587 -15.06 -9.05 -28.29
C VAL A 587 -15.64 -7.84 -27.56
N GLY A 588 -16.97 -7.69 -27.60
CA GLY A 588 -17.65 -6.51 -27.06
C GLY A 588 -17.92 -5.44 -28.13
N GLU A 589 -18.24 -4.23 -27.68
CA GLU A 589 -18.61 -3.10 -28.51
C GLU A 589 -17.75 -1.87 -28.18
N THR A 590 -17.43 -1.06 -29.19
CA THR A 590 -16.74 0.23 -29.03
C THR A 590 -17.66 1.36 -29.51
N ALA A 591 -17.64 2.49 -28.80
CA ALA A 591 -18.42 3.67 -29.16
C ALA A 591 -17.51 4.88 -29.49
N ASP A 592 -18.09 5.90 -30.12
CA ASP A 592 -17.40 7.14 -30.49
C ASP A 592 -17.20 8.04 -29.25
N GLU A 593 -16.41 7.58 -28.29
CA GLU A 593 -16.20 8.23 -26.99
C GLU A 593 -14.76 8.74 -26.85
N LEU A 594 -14.60 10.06 -26.71
CA LEU A 594 -13.27 10.70 -26.63
C LEU A 594 -12.96 11.36 -25.29
N GLY A 595 -13.92 11.38 -24.36
CA GLY A 595 -13.75 12.08 -23.09
C GLY A 595 -12.63 11.46 -22.24
N GLY A 596 -11.69 12.30 -21.80
CA GLY A 596 -10.51 11.87 -21.04
C GLY A 596 -9.49 11.02 -21.81
N SER A 597 -9.71 10.75 -23.10
CA SER A 597 -8.83 9.90 -23.91
C SER A 597 -7.44 10.49 -24.10
N GLU A 598 -6.45 9.62 -24.34
CA GLU A 598 -5.10 10.07 -24.72
C GLU A 598 -5.11 10.85 -26.03
N TYR A 599 -5.99 10.48 -26.98
CA TYR A 599 -6.20 11.24 -28.21
C TYR A 599 -6.58 12.70 -27.94
N LEU A 600 -7.60 12.92 -27.09
CA LEU A 600 -8.05 14.26 -26.76
C LEU A 600 -6.97 15.09 -26.06
N LYS A 601 -6.21 14.47 -25.15
CA LYS A 601 -5.10 15.14 -24.47
C LYS A 601 -3.98 15.51 -25.44
N VAL A 602 -3.45 14.55 -26.19
CA VAL A 602 -2.19 14.73 -26.94
C VAL A 602 -2.41 15.59 -28.19
N LEU A 603 -3.52 15.40 -28.90
CA LEU A 603 -3.77 16.08 -30.17
C LEU A 603 -4.46 17.44 -29.98
N HIS A 604 -5.23 17.59 -28.91
CA HIS A 604 -6.04 18.80 -28.69
C HIS A 604 -5.71 19.55 -27.38
N GLY A 605 -4.88 18.98 -26.50
CA GLY A 605 -4.53 19.60 -25.22
C GLY A 605 -5.67 19.64 -24.21
N VAL A 606 -6.71 18.81 -24.38
CA VAL A 606 -7.95 18.88 -23.60
C VAL A 606 -8.10 17.66 -22.68
N VAL A 607 -8.47 17.90 -21.42
CA VAL A 607 -8.94 16.87 -20.47
C VAL A 607 -10.36 17.24 -20.06
N ALA A 608 -11.33 16.76 -20.83
CA ALA A 608 -12.75 17.04 -20.64
C ALA A 608 -13.58 15.92 -21.30
N GLY A 609 -14.90 16.03 -21.19
CA GLY A 609 -15.87 15.03 -21.62
C GLY A 609 -16.14 14.01 -20.52
N ARG A 610 -17.25 13.28 -20.63
CA ARG A 610 -17.49 12.12 -19.75
C ARG A 610 -16.51 11.00 -20.15
N PRO A 611 -15.96 10.24 -19.19
CA PRO A 611 -15.23 9.02 -19.50
C PRO A 611 -16.08 8.06 -20.34
N PRO A 612 -15.46 7.09 -21.05
CA PRO A 612 -16.18 6.03 -21.74
C PRO A 612 -17.24 5.39 -20.84
N ALA A 613 -18.44 5.15 -21.37
CA ALA A 613 -19.49 4.50 -20.60
C ALA A 613 -19.10 3.06 -20.28
N LEU A 614 -19.39 2.61 -19.06
CA LEU A 614 -19.12 1.25 -18.61
C LEU A 614 -20.41 0.54 -18.22
N ASP A 615 -20.75 -0.49 -18.98
CA ASP A 615 -21.76 -1.48 -18.58
C ASP A 615 -21.06 -2.65 -17.89
N LEU A 616 -21.22 -2.74 -16.57
CA LEU A 616 -20.58 -3.76 -15.75
C LEU A 616 -21.06 -5.19 -16.05
N GLU A 617 -22.30 -5.37 -16.50
CA GLU A 617 -22.81 -6.69 -16.85
C GLU A 617 -22.18 -7.16 -18.16
N LEU A 618 -22.17 -6.29 -19.18
CA LEU A 618 -21.51 -6.58 -20.45
C LEU A 618 -20.01 -6.84 -20.25
N GLU A 619 -19.33 -5.99 -19.47
CA GLU A 619 -17.89 -6.16 -19.19
C GLU A 619 -17.60 -7.51 -18.52
N ARG A 620 -18.41 -7.91 -17.53
CA ARG A 620 -18.27 -9.21 -16.86
C ARG A 620 -18.42 -10.36 -17.85
N ASP A 621 -19.43 -10.28 -18.72
CA ASP A 621 -19.74 -11.33 -19.68
C ASP A 621 -18.66 -11.42 -20.79
N VAL A 622 -18.11 -10.28 -21.24
CA VAL A 622 -16.97 -10.22 -22.16
C VAL A 622 -15.74 -10.88 -21.53
N GLN A 623 -15.39 -10.51 -20.29
CA GLN A 623 -14.26 -11.12 -19.61
C GLN A 623 -14.46 -12.62 -19.39
N ALA A 624 -15.67 -13.08 -19.08
CA ALA A 624 -15.97 -14.50 -18.93
C ALA A 624 -15.78 -15.25 -20.27
N ALA A 625 -16.29 -14.69 -21.38
CA ALA A 625 -16.13 -15.28 -22.71
C ALA A 625 -14.65 -15.39 -23.13
N VAL A 626 -13.83 -14.38 -22.83
CA VAL A 626 -12.38 -14.43 -23.08
C VAL A 626 -11.72 -15.55 -22.27
N ARG A 627 -12.03 -15.67 -20.97
CA ARG A 627 -11.48 -16.74 -20.12
C ARG A 627 -11.90 -18.13 -20.61
N GLU A 628 -13.14 -18.29 -21.03
CA GLU A 628 -13.63 -19.55 -21.60
C GLU A 628 -12.89 -19.91 -22.89
N ALA A 629 -12.64 -18.94 -23.77
CA ALA A 629 -11.84 -19.14 -24.98
C ALA A 629 -10.41 -19.56 -24.64
N VAL A 630 -9.73 -18.87 -23.71
CA VAL A 630 -8.38 -19.23 -23.27
C VAL A 630 -8.32 -20.66 -22.70
N ARG A 631 -9.31 -21.05 -21.89
CA ARG A 631 -9.39 -22.41 -21.31
C ARG A 631 -9.65 -23.49 -22.38
N ALA A 632 -10.28 -23.14 -23.49
CA ALA A 632 -10.54 -24.07 -24.59
C ALA A 632 -9.29 -24.34 -25.46
N GLY A 633 -8.27 -23.48 -25.36
CA GLY A 633 -7.09 -23.48 -26.24
C GLY A 633 -7.41 -22.92 -27.63
#